data_AF-C0FSA7-F1
#
_entry.id   AF-C0FSA7-F1
#
_cell.length_a   1.000
_cell.length_b   1.000
_cell.length_c   1.000
_cell.angle_alpha   90.00
_cell.angle_beta   90.00
_cell.angle_gamma   90.00
#
_symmetry.space_group_name_H-M   'P 1'
#
loop_
_entity.id
_entity.type
_entity.pdbx_description
1 polymer ?
#
loop_
_entity_poly.entity_id
_entity_poly.type
_entity_poly.pdbx_seq_one_letter_code
_entity_poly.pdbx_strand_id
1 'polypeptide(L)'
;MMRCKELEEYIQEYCSERRKIKWEYLDKHYSMLFPAFVENLDILIKNWCGEQNDKEQDKIRYLIFQRLRTSGYTGTYEISMGLSNSMLYLDEHMSCVYWKPDLIYENINSDMENVRKKLEQKYIRIEEYELLYIKQKLLLDDWKLFFKVLERLSDKAAEKIQERYEIFEDEIEILAGDYMDRLDIVGSISVNRE
;
A
#
# COMPACT_ATOMS: atom_id res chain seq x y z
N MET A 1 -19.48 -14.45 14.17
CA MET A 1 -18.79 -14.57 12.86
C MET A 1 -19.75 -14.80 11.69
N MET A 2 -20.87 -15.52 11.86
CA MET A 2 -21.89 -15.72 10.81
C MET A 2 -22.57 -14.40 10.39
N ARG A 3 -22.96 -13.57 11.36
CA ARG A 3 -23.62 -12.28 11.11
C ARG A 3 -22.79 -11.27 10.32
N CYS A 4 -21.49 -11.13 10.61
CA CYS A 4 -20.61 -10.26 9.83
C CYS A 4 -20.52 -10.69 8.36
N LYS A 5 -20.55 -12.00 8.08
CA LYS A 5 -20.58 -12.51 6.70
C LYS A 5 -21.91 -12.21 6.02
N GLU A 6 -23.04 -12.36 6.72
CA GLU A 6 -24.36 -11.99 6.18
C GLU A 6 -24.46 -10.49 5.82
N LEU A 7 -23.83 -9.61 6.61
CA LEU A 7 -23.75 -8.19 6.30
C LEU A 7 -22.85 -7.93 5.07
N GLU A 8 -21.69 -8.60 4.99
CA GLU A 8 -20.76 -8.55 3.86
C GLU A 8 -21.42 -9.01 2.56
N GLU A 9 -22.14 -10.14 2.58
CA GLU A 9 -22.90 -10.66 1.46
C GLU A 9 -24.00 -9.68 1.02
N TYR A 10 -24.71 -9.07 1.97
CA TYR A 10 -25.80 -8.15 1.65
C TYR A 10 -25.31 -6.86 0.95
N ILE A 11 -24.08 -6.41 1.20
CA ILE A 11 -23.49 -5.24 0.54
C ILE A 11 -22.57 -5.58 -0.63
N GLN A 12 -22.46 -6.86 -1.01
CA GLN A 12 -21.47 -7.33 -1.98
C GLN A 12 -21.58 -6.63 -3.34
N GLU A 13 -22.80 -6.36 -3.80
CA GLU A 13 -23.05 -5.61 -5.04
C GLU A 13 -22.47 -4.19 -4.95
N TYR A 14 -22.78 -3.47 -3.86
CA TYR A 14 -22.22 -2.15 -3.59
C TYR A 14 -20.69 -2.18 -3.55
N CYS A 15 -20.08 -3.13 -2.85
CA CYS A 15 -18.63 -3.26 -2.79
C CYS A 15 -18.01 -3.49 -4.19
N SER A 16 -18.70 -4.26 -5.04
CA SER A 16 -18.22 -4.55 -6.40
C SER A 16 -18.29 -3.32 -7.31
N GLU A 17 -19.40 -2.57 -7.27
CA GLU A 17 -19.54 -1.30 -7.98
C GLU A 17 -18.54 -0.26 -7.49
N ARG A 18 -18.40 -0.13 -6.16
CA ARG A 18 -17.43 0.77 -5.51
C ARG A 18 -16.02 0.50 -6.01
N ARG A 19 -15.56 -0.76 -6.02
CA ARG A 19 -14.22 -1.12 -6.51
C ARG A 19 -14.01 -0.71 -7.96
N LYS A 20 -15.02 -0.90 -8.82
CA LYS A 20 -14.95 -0.52 -10.23
C LYS A 20 -14.82 1.00 -10.39
N ILE A 21 -15.72 1.76 -9.76
CA ILE A 21 -15.72 3.23 -9.82
C ILE A 21 -14.39 3.78 -9.27
N LYS A 22 -13.93 3.23 -8.15
CA LYS A 22 -12.67 3.65 -7.54
C LYS A 22 -11.48 3.36 -8.43
N TRP A 23 -11.42 2.18 -9.05
CA TRP A 23 -10.35 1.87 -10.00
C TRP A 23 -10.34 2.83 -11.20
N GLU A 24 -11.50 3.11 -11.79
CA GLU A 24 -11.62 4.06 -12.92
C GLU A 24 -11.14 5.47 -12.55
N TYR A 25 -11.33 5.89 -11.30
CA TYR A 25 -10.78 7.13 -10.77
C TYR A 25 -9.27 7.04 -10.54
N LEU A 26 -8.80 6.00 -9.84
CA LEU A 26 -7.38 5.80 -9.55
C LEU A 26 -6.53 5.72 -10.82
N ASP A 27 -6.95 4.98 -11.84
CA ASP A 27 -6.20 4.83 -13.11
C ASP A 27 -6.04 6.18 -13.85
N LYS A 28 -6.93 7.16 -13.64
CA LYS A 28 -6.83 8.51 -14.22
C LYS A 28 -6.06 9.49 -13.36
N HIS A 29 -5.99 9.25 -12.06
CA HIS A 29 -5.51 10.22 -11.07
C HIS A 29 -4.31 9.75 -10.25
N TYR A 30 -3.78 8.54 -10.50
CA TYR A 30 -2.66 7.96 -9.74
C TYR A 30 -1.42 8.86 -9.72
N SER A 31 -1.21 9.69 -10.75
CA SER A 31 -0.10 10.64 -10.80
C SER A 31 -0.12 11.66 -9.66
N MET A 32 -1.28 11.88 -9.01
CA MET A 32 -1.38 12.71 -7.81
C MET A 32 -0.59 12.13 -6.63
N LEU A 33 -0.31 10.82 -6.64
CA LEU A 33 0.52 10.17 -5.62
C LEU A 33 2.03 10.39 -5.86
N PHE A 34 2.44 10.81 -7.06
CA PHE A 34 3.86 10.92 -7.41
C PHE A 34 4.68 11.81 -6.48
N PRO A 35 4.25 13.03 -6.11
CA PRO A 35 5.10 13.92 -5.30
C PRO A 35 5.45 13.30 -3.95
N ALA A 36 4.44 12.81 -3.22
CA ALA A 36 4.64 12.16 -1.93
C ALA A 36 5.38 10.83 -2.06
N PHE A 37 5.10 10.06 -3.11
CA PHE A 37 5.81 8.81 -3.39
C PHE A 37 7.31 9.02 -3.59
N VAL A 38 7.68 9.96 -4.47
CA VAL A 38 9.08 10.29 -4.78
C VAL A 38 9.78 10.89 -3.56
N GLU A 39 9.12 11.76 -2.81
CA GLU A 39 9.68 12.32 -1.57
C GLU A 39 10.03 11.22 -0.55
N ASN A 40 9.12 10.26 -0.33
CA ASN A 40 9.38 9.13 0.56
C ASN A 40 10.49 8.22 0.03
N LEU A 41 10.56 7.98 -1.28
CA LEU A 41 11.64 7.23 -1.90
C LEU A 41 13.00 7.93 -1.73
N ASP A 42 13.06 9.26 -1.90
CA ASP A 42 14.27 10.05 -1.70
C ASP A 42 14.75 10.00 -0.24
N ILE A 43 13.83 10.02 0.73
CA ILE A 43 14.16 9.86 2.15
C ILE A 43 14.77 8.48 2.40
N LEU A 44 14.14 7.42 1.88
CA LEU A 44 14.64 6.05 2.03
C LEU A 44 16.04 5.88 1.43
N ILE A 45 16.26 6.40 0.22
CA ILE A 45 17.57 6.35 -0.44
C ILE A 45 18.62 7.11 0.37
N LYS A 46 18.29 8.30 0.89
CA LYS A 46 19.22 9.09 1.71
C LYS A 46 19.60 8.35 3.00
N ASN A 47 18.63 7.73 3.66
CA ASN A 47 18.86 6.94 4.86
C ASN A 47 19.76 5.73 4.54
N TRP A 48 19.48 5.02 3.46
CA TRP A 48 20.30 3.89 2.98
C TRP A 48 21.75 4.30 2.72
N CYS A 49 21.97 5.40 1.99
CA CYS A 49 23.31 5.92 1.73
C CYS A 49 24.03 6.37 3.02
N GLY A 50 23.30 6.90 4.00
CA GLY A 50 23.85 7.27 5.30
C GLY A 50 24.41 6.06 6.03
N GLU A 51 23.64 4.98 6.11
CA GLU A 51 24.02 3.73 6.78
C GLU A 51 25.13 2.96 6.05
N GLN A 52 25.17 3.02 4.71
CA GLN A 52 26.22 2.41 3.90
C GLN A 52 27.61 3.05 4.09
N ASN A 53 27.69 4.29 4.56
CA ASN A 53 28.98 4.90 4.88
C ASN A 53 29.53 4.43 6.23
N ASP A 54 28.67 3.93 7.12
CA ASP A 54 29.03 3.49 8.46
C ASP A 54 29.17 1.95 8.57
N LYS A 55 28.64 1.19 7.60
CA LYS A 55 28.68 -0.29 7.52
C LYS A 55 28.72 -0.78 6.08
N GLU A 56 29.26 -1.98 5.83
CA GLU A 56 29.22 -2.67 4.52
C GLU A 56 27.78 -3.09 4.15
N GLN A 57 26.91 -2.11 3.87
CA GLN A 57 25.55 -2.36 3.45
C GLN A 57 25.49 -2.76 1.98
N ASP A 58 24.86 -3.91 1.73
CA ASP A 58 24.66 -4.45 0.39
C ASP A 58 23.79 -3.54 -0.49
N LYS A 59 23.73 -3.86 -1.78
CA LYS A 59 22.87 -3.17 -2.73
C LYS A 59 21.40 -3.42 -2.43
N ILE A 60 20.57 -2.45 -2.79
CA ILE A 60 19.13 -2.53 -2.66
C ILE A 60 18.59 -3.49 -3.72
N ARG A 61 17.78 -4.46 -3.28
CA ARG A 61 17.08 -5.42 -4.14
C ARG A 61 15.56 -5.30 -4.04
N TYR A 62 15.02 -4.86 -2.91
CA TYR A 62 13.58 -4.83 -2.68
C TYR A 62 13.08 -3.42 -2.38
N LEU A 63 11.98 -3.05 -3.03
CA LEU A 63 11.11 -1.94 -2.64
C LEU A 63 9.83 -2.51 -2.04
N ILE A 64 9.57 -2.23 -0.77
CA ILE A 64 8.58 -2.93 0.05
C ILE A 64 7.43 -2.00 0.42
N PHE A 65 6.19 -2.48 0.30
CA PHE A 65 4.99 -1.81 0.76
C PHE A 65 4.18 -2.71 1.70
N GLN A 66 3.98 -2.26 2.93
CA GLN A 66 3.33 -3.02 3.98
C GLN A 66 2.10 -2.30 4.51
N ARG A 67 0.94 -2.96 4.42
CA ARG A 67 -0.27 -2.47 5.07
C ARG A 67 -0.17 -2.67 6.58
N LEU A 68 -0.35 -1.58 7.31
CA LEU A 68 -0.46 -1.60 8.76
C LEU A 68 -1.93 -1.82 9.13
N ARG A 69 -2.29 -3.01 9.63
CA ARG A 69 -3.69 -3.27 10.06
C ARG A 69 -4.13 -2.27 11.13
N THR A 70 -3.20 -1.87 12.00
CA THR A 70 -3.40 -0.84 13.04
C THR A 70 -3.81 0.51 12.46
N SER A 71 -3.30 0.91 11.29
CA SER A 71 -3.63 2.20 10.67
C SER A 71 -5.10 2.30 10.24
N GLY A 72 -5.72 1.16 9.91
CA GLY A 72 -7.16 1.08 9.66
C GLY A 72 -8.02 1.28 10.92
N TYR A 73 -7.52 0.86 12.09
CA TYR A 73 -8.19 1.06 13.38
C TYR A 73 -8.02 2.48 13.91
N THR A 74 -6.80 3.03 13.83
CA THR A 74 -6.50 4.40 14.29
C THR A 74 -6.98 5.47 13.31
N GLY A 75 -7.26 5.08 12.06
CA GLY A 75 -7.70 6.00 11.01
C GLY A 75 -6.57 6.82 10.40
N THR A 76 -5.30 6.48 10.68
CA THR A 76 -4.16 7.15 10.03
C THR A 76 -4.02 6.71 8.57
N TYR A 77 -4.42 5.48 8.25
CA TYR A 77 -4.33 4.86 6.93
C TYR A 77 -2.92 4.90 6.32
N GLU A 78 -1.90 4.97 7.18
CA GLU A 78 -0.50 4.86 6.80
C GLU A 78 -0.17 3.43 6.37
N ILE A 79 0.76 3.35 5.44
CA ILE A 79 1.46 2.13 5.03
C ILE A 79 2.95 2.33 5.33
N SER A 80 3.63 1.23 5.58
CA SER A 80 5.09 1.22 5.62
C SER A 80 5.61 1.09 4.20
N MET A 81 6.57 1.94 3.84
CA MET A 81 7.35 1.87 2.61
C MET A 81 8.80 1.68 3.01
N GLY A 82 9.50 0.72 2.39
CA GLY A 82 10.86 0.41 2.78
C GLY A 82 11.76 -0.07 1.66
N LEU A 83 13.06 -0.04 1.91
CA LEU A 83 14.11 -0.59 1.06
C LEU A 83 14.86 -1.68 1.82
N SER A 84 15.22 -2.75 1.12
CA SER A 84 16.01 -3.84 1.69
C SER A 84 16.97 -4.45 0.67
N ASN A 85 18.03 -5.06 1.18
CA ASN A 85 18.97 -5.85 0.40
C ASN A 85 18.44 -7.26 0.12
N SER A 86 19.24 -8.11 -0.51
CA SER A 86 18.85 -9.49 -0.84
C SER A 86 18.46 -10.36 0.37
N MET A 87 18.85 -9.97 1.59
CA MET A 87 18.58 -10.65 2.85
C MET A 87 17.34 -10.09 3.57
N LEU A 88 16.26 -9.77 2.84
CA LEU A 88 14.99 -9.18 3.32
C LEU A 88 14.62 -9.40 4.81
N TYR A 89 14.55 -10.66 5.26
CA TYR A 89 14.12 -10.99 6.64
C TYR A 89 15.23 -10.92 7.70
N LEU A 90 16.48 -10.81 7.27
CA LEU A 90 17.69 -10.70 8.08
C LEU A 90 18.38 -9.35 7.92
N ASP A 91 17.77 -8.42 7.17
CA ASP A 91 18.32 -7.10 6.92
C ASP A 91 18.15 -6.21 8.16
N GLU A 92 19.18 -6.14 8.99
CA GLU A 92 19.22 -5.30 10.19
C GLU A 92 19.23 -3.79 9.87
N HIS A 93 19.39 -3.42 8.59
CA HIS A 93 19.50 -2.04 8.11
C HIS A 93 18.42 -1.71 7.06
N MET A 94 17.30 -2.44 7.13
CA MET A 94 16.12 -2.13 6.32
C MET A 94 15.66 -0.69 6.62
N SER A 95 15.71 0.16 5.60
CA SER A 95 15.22 1.53 5.72
C SER A 95 13.70 1.55 5.57
N CYS A 96 13.00 2.29 6.43
CA CYS A 96 11.53 2.35 6.43
C CYS A 96 11.04 3.77 6.71
N VAL A 97 9.99 4.18 5.98
CA VAL A 97 9.20 5.39 6.21
C VAL A 97 7.72 5.05 6.25
N TYR A 98 6.93 5.89 6.92
CA TYR A 98 5.47 5.77 6.94
C TYR A 98 4.86 6.80 6.00
N TRP A 99 4.03 6.32 5.09
CA TRP A 99 3.38 7.14 4.07
C TRP A 99 1.88 6.88 4.06
N LYS A 100 1.08 7.93 3.97
CA LYS A 100 -0.36 7.83 3.76
C LYS A 100 -0.69 8.12 2.28
N PRO A 101 -1.08 7.10 1.47
CA PRO A 101 -1.48 7.33 0.09
C PRO A 101 -2.92 7.86 0.07
N ASP A 102 -3.10 9.17 0.26
CA ASP A 102 -4.41 9.80 0.45
C ASP A 102 -5.45 9.42 -0.62
N LEU A 103 -5.06 9.41 -1.89
CA LEU A 103 -5.93 9.04 -3.02
C LEU A 103 -6.56 7.63 -2.86
N ILE A 104 -5.89 6.72 -2.15
CA ILE A 104 -6.38 5.36 -1.92
C ILE A 104 -7.42 5.33 -0.80
N TYR A 105 -7.32 6.19 0.20
CA TYR A 105 -8.15 6.09 1.42
C TYR A 105 -9.11 7.26 1.65
N GLU A 106 -9.07 8.31 0.82
CA GLU A 106 -9.84 9.55 1.01
C GLU A 106 -11.36 9.32 1.13
N ASN A 107 -11.92 8.36 0.39
CA ASN A 107 -13.37 8.11 0.37
C ASN A 107 -13.85 7.11 1.44
N ILE A 108 -12.97 6.54 2.28
CA ILE A 108 -13.37 5.44 3.17
C ILE A 108 -14.49 5.83 4.15
N ASN A 109 -14.51 7.09 4.59
CA ASN A 109 -15.54 7.58 5.52
C ASN A 109 -16.91 7.69 4.82
N SER A 110 -16.96 8.28 3.61
CA SER A 110 -18.20 8.37 2.84
C SER A 110 -18.69 6.99 2.38
N ASP A 111 -17.77 6.08 2.07
CA ASP A 111 -18.09 4.70 1.78
C ASP A 111 -18.77 4.01 2.97
N MET A 112 -18.25 4.22 4.19
CA MET A 112 -18.84 3.67 5.41
C MET A 112 -20.20 4.27 5.74
N GLU A 113 -20.44 5.55 5.44
CA GLU A 113 -21.77 6.16 5.55
C GLU A 113 -22.78 5.50 4.61
N ASN A 114 -22.38 5.24 3.36
CA ASN A 114 -23.22 4.56 2.38
C ASN A 114 -23.50 3.11 2.76
N VAL A 115 -22.48 2.40 3.26
CA VAL A 115 -22.64 1.05 3.82
C VAL A 115 -23.65 1.07 4.97
N ARG A 116 -23.50 1.97 5.94
CA ARG A 116 -24.41 2.08 7.08
C ARG A 116 -25.86 2.27 6.61
N LYS A 117 -26.09 3.24 5.71
CA LYS A 117 -27.43 3.49 5.11
C LYS A 117 -28.01 2.25 4.44
N LYS A 118 -27.20 1.50 3.67
CA LYS A 118 -27.65 0.27 3.02
C LYS A 118 -28.01 -0.81 4.03
N LEU A 119 -27.16 -1.03 5.04
CA LEU A 119 -27.42 -2.03 6.08
C LEU A 119 -28.69 -1.70 6.88
N GLU A 120 -28.92 -0.43 7.22
CA GLU A 120 -30.09 0.03 7.98
C GLU A 120 -31.42 -0.20 7.24
N GLN A 121 -31.40 -0.37 5.90
CA GLN A 121 -32.60 -0.74 5.13
C GLN A 121 -33.11 -2.15 5.44
N LYS A 122 -32.23 -3.05 5.93
CA LYS A 122 -32.57 -4.46 6.21
C LYS A 122 -32.43 -4.82 7.68
N TYR A 123 -31.49 -4.22 8.39
CA TYR A 123 -31.14 -4.59 9.77
C TYR A 123 -31.47 -3.44 10.72
N ILE A 124 -32.34 -3.72 11.70
CA ILE A 124 -32.80 -2.71 12.69
C ILE A 124 -31.69 -2.31 13.66
N ARG A 125 -30.79 -3.24 13.99
CA ARG A 125 -29.69 -3.03 14.93
C ARG A 125 -28.39 -3.47 14.29
N ILE A 126 -27.40 -2.59 14.28
CA ILE A 126 -26.06 -2.84 13.77
C ILE A 126 -25.08 -2.41 14.87
N GLU A 127 -24.18 -3.31 15.24
CA GLU A 127 -23.18 -3.07 16.27
C GLU A 127 -21.93 -2.41 15.66
N GLU A 128 -21.23 -1.58 16.45
CA GLU A 128 -20.03 -0.88 15.99
C GLU A 128 -18.91 -1.85 15.55
N TYR A 129 -18.78 -3.00 16.20
CA TYR A 129 -17.80 -4.02 15.78
C TYR A 129 -18.13 -4.64 14.41
N GLU A 130 -19.41 -4.67 14.02
CA GLU A 130 -19.84 -5.17 12.73
C GLU A 130 -19.49 -4.18 11.62
N LEU A 131 -19.70 -2.89 11.87
CA LEU A 131 -19.27 -1.83 10.96
C LEU A 131 -17.75 -1.76 10.86
N LEU A 132 -17.04 -1.96 11.97
CA LEU A 132 -15.59 -2.04 11.95
C LEU A 132 -15.09 -3.23 11.11
N TYR A 133 -15.73 -4.40 11.22
CA TYR A 133 -15.41 -5.54 10.36
C TYR A 133 -15.58 -5.19 8.88
N ILE A 134 -16.70 -4.56 8.51
CA ILE A 134 -16.93 -4.14 7.12
C ILE A 134 -15.90 -3.08 6.68
N LYS A 135 -15.58 -2.11 7.53
CA LYS A 135 -14.54 -1.11 7.23
C LYS A 135 -13.21 -1.77 6.90
N GLN A 136 -12.79 -2.78 7.67
CA GLN A 136 -11.56 -3.53 7.41
C GLN A 136 -11.59 -4.28 6.06
N LYS A 137 -12.76 -4.72 5.61
CA LYS A 137 -12.94 -5.33 4.28
C LYS A 137 -12.81 -4.30 3.16
N LEU A 138 -13.43 -3.14 3.30
CA LEU A 138 -13.30 -2.05 2.33
C LEU A 138 -11.85 -1.56 2.23
N LEU A 139 -11.15 -1.44 3.36
CA LEU A 139 -9.72 -1.11 3.38
C LEU A 139 -8.85 -2.19 2.72
N LEU A 140 -9.20 -3.47 2.89
CA LEU A 140 -8.51 -4.57 2.19
C LEU A 140 -8.76 -4.51 0.67
N ASP A 141 -9.96 -4.17 0.24
CA ASP A 141 -10.26 -3.98 -1.18
C ASP A 141 -9.47 -2.81 -1.77
N ASP A 142 -9.36 -1.70 -1.03
CA ASP A 142 -8.56 -0.55 -1.42
C ASP A 142 -7.07 -0.88 -1.50
N TRP A 143 -6.57 -1.68 -0.56
CA TRP A 143 -5.19 -2.18 -0.59
C TRP A 143 -4.90 -3.02 -1.84
N LYS A 144 -5.85 -3.87 -2.26
CA LYS A 144 -5.70 -4.63 -3.51
C LYS A 144 -5.72 -3.74 -4.76
N LEU A 145 -6.46 -2.63 -4.74
CA LEU A 145 -6.40 -1.65 -5.82
C LEU A 145 -5.06 -0.93 -5.84
N PHE A 146 -4.48 -0.67 -4.68
CA PHE A 146 -3.16 -0.05 -4.58
C PHE A 146 -2.06 -0.89 -5.24
N PHE A 147 -2.13 -2.22 -5.24
CA PHE A 147 -1.17 -3.07 -5.97
C PHE A 147 -1.09 -2.72 -7.44
N LYS A 148 -2.24 -2.47 -8.08
CA LYS A 148 -2.30 -2.05 -9.49
C LYS A 148 -1.76 -0.63 -9.69
N VAL A 149 -1.87 0.22 -8.67
CA VAL A 149 -1.30 1.56 -8.70
C VAL A 149 0.22 1.50 -8.57
N LEU A 150 0.77 0.59 -7.75
CA LEU A 150 2.21 0.38 -7.64
C LEU A 150 2.87 0.06 -8.98
N GLU A 151 2.23 -0.75 -9.82
CA GLU A 151 2.67 -1.01 -11.21
C GLU A 151 2.76 0.26 -12.07
N ARG A 152 1.99 1.31 -11.75
CA ARG A 152 2.06 2.61 -12.44
C ARG A 152 3.07 3.56 -11.80
N LEU A 153 3.29 3.43 -10.50
CA LEU A 153 4.28 4.20 -9.75
C LEU A 153 5.70 3.72 -10.04
N SER A 154 5.87 2.45 -10.45
CA SER A 154 7.17 1.85 -10.75
C SER A 154 7.93 2.58 -11.86
N ASP A 155 7.24 3.15 -12.85
CA ASP A 155 7.88 3.95 -13.90
C ASP A 155 8.61 5.16 -13.31
N LYS A 156 7.98 5.83 -12.33
CA LYS A 156 8.60 6.97 -11.63
C LYS A 156 9.68 6.53 -10.65
N ALA A 157 9.53 5.37 -10.04
CA ALA A 157 10.59 4.78 -9.24
C ALA A 157 11.82 4.47 -10.11
N ALA A 158 11.62 3.92 -11.31
CA ALA A 158 12.69 3.56 -12.24
C ALA A 158 13.53 4.79 -12.63
N GLU A 159 12.90 5.92 -12.95
CA GLU A 159 13.61 7.19 -13.21
C GLU A 159 14.54 7.56 -12.04
N LYS A 160 14.04 7.47 -10.80
CA LYS A 160 14.80 7.80 -9.58
C LYS A 160 15.90 6.81 -9.25
N ILE A 161 15.62 5.52 -9.43
CA ILE A 161 16.57 4.44 -9.24
C ILE A 161 17.74 4.58 -10.23
N GLN A 162 17.44 4.93 -11.49
CA GLN A 162 18.43 5.12 -12.54
C GLN A 162 19.40 6.27 -12.23
N GLU A 163 18.94 7.35 -11.60
CA GLU A 163 19.80 8.46 -11.12
C GLU A 163 20.87 7.99 -10.12
N ARG A 164 20.66 6.84 -9.46
CA ARG A 164 21.54 6.29 -8.41
C ARG A 164 21.77 4.80 -8.58
N TYR A 165 21.93 4.31 -9.80
CA TYR A 165 22.00 2.88 -10.11
C TYR A 165 23.10 2.10 -9.33
N GLU A 166 24.12 2.78 -8.82
CA GLU A 166 25.27 2.19 -8.12
C GLU A 166 24.86 1.43 -6.85
N ILE A 167 23.88 1.97 -6.11
CA ILE A 167 23.41 1.43 -4.83
C ILE A 167 22.31 0.36 -5.00
N PHE A 168 21.86 0.10 -6.23
CA PHE A 168 20.82 -0.87 -6.55
C PHE A 168 21.39 -2.10 -7.28
N GLU A 169 20.74 -3.25 -7.05
CA GLU A 169 20.92 -4.44 -7.88
C GLU A 169 20.36 -4.22 -9.30
N ASP A 170 20.68 -5.12 -10.24
CA ASP A 170 20.28 -4.99 -11.65
C ASP A 170 18.76 -5.17 -11.84
N GLU A 171 18.13 -5.92 -10.93
CA GLU A 171 16.69 -6.09 -10.86
C GLU A 171 16.22 -5.78 -9.43
N ILE A 172 15.25 -4.88 -9.33
CA ILE A 172 14.60 -4.53 -8.07
C ILE A 172 13.20 -5.10 -8.09
N GLU A 173 12.89 -5.92 -7.10
CA GLU A 173 11.55 -6.47 -6.93
C GLU A 173 10.69 -5.53 -6.06
N ILE A 174 9.47 -5.27 -6.52
CA ILE A 174 8.47 -4.54 -5.76
C ILE A 174 7.63 -5.55 -4.99
N LEU A 175 7.69 -5.48 -3.67
CA LEU A 175 7.01 -6.38 -2.76
C LEU A 175 5.85 -5.66 -2.07
N ALA A 176 4.68 -6.30 -1.98
CA ALA A 176 3.57 -5.75 -1.23
C ALA A 176 2.82 -6.81 -0.42
N GLY A 177 2.37 -6.45 0.79
CA GLY A 177 1.65 -7.37 1.66
C GLY A 177 1.23 -6.75 2.99
N ASP A 178 0.78 -7.60 3.92
CA ASP A 178 0.52 -7.18 5.29
C ASP A 178 1.83 -7.12 6.09
N TYR A 179 1.94 -6.15 7.00
CA TYR A 179 3.08 -6.07 7.92
C TYR A 179 3.21 -7.35 8.74
N MET A 180 4.43 -7.91 8.82
CA MET A 180 4.76 -9.21 9.44
C MET A 180 4.06 -10.44 8.81
N ASP A 181 3.50 -10.30 7.62
CA ASP A 181 2.96 -11.42 6.85
C ASP A 181 3.83 -11.68 5.60
N ARG A 182 3.42 -12.65 4.79
CA ARG A 182 4.02 -12.90 3.48
C ARG A 182 3.85 -11.67 2.58
N LEU A 183 4.92 -11.31 1.89
CA LEU A 183 4.91 -10.31 0.83
C LEU A 183 4.80 -11.01 -0.53
N ASP A 184 3.99 -10.45 -1.41
CA ASP A 184 3.85 -10.89 -2.79
C ASP A 184 4.64 -9.95 -3.71
N ILE A 185 5.28 -10.52 -4.74
CA ILE A 185 5.91 -9.73 -5.80
C ILE A 185 4.78 -9.12 -6.65
N VAL A 186 4.72 -7.80 -6.71
CA VAL A 186 3.71 -7.04 -7.48
C VAL A 186 4.30 -6.36 -8.71
N GLY A 187 5.62 -6.38 -8.88
CA GLY A 187 6.31 -5.86 -10.05
C GLY A 187 7.82 -5.97 -9.91
N SER A 188 8.54 -5.63 -10.98
CA SER A 188 9.99 -5.45 -10.93
C SER A 188 10.42 -4.26 -11.78
N ILE A 189 11.59 -3.72 -11.45
CA ILE A 189 12.24 -2.61 -12.14
C ILE A 189 13.64 -3.07 -12.54
N SER A 190 13.95 -3.01 -13.82
CA SER A 190 15.31 -3.25 -14.32
C SER A 190 16.14 -1.97 -14.23
N VAL A 191 17.37 -2.10 -13.75
CA VAL A 191 18.33 -1.00 -13.62
C VAL A 191 19.38 -1.14 -14.72
N ASN A 192 19.40 -0.20 -15.67
CA ASN A 192 20.33 -0.27 -16.79
C ASN A 192 21.67 0.34 -16.39
N ARG A 193 22.76 -0.40 -16.59
CA ARG A 193 24.13 0.11 -16.41
C ARG A 193 24.71 0.35 -17.80
N GLU A 194 24.47 1.54 -18.36
CA GLU A 194 25.17 2.00 -19.56
C GLU A 194 26.60 2.46 -19.23
#